data_AF-A0ABD1BSS2-F1
#
_entry.id   AF-A0ABD1BSS2-F1
#
_cell.length_a   1.000
_cell.length_b   1.000
_cell.length_c   1.000
_cell.angle_alpha   90.00
_cell.angle_beta   90.00
_cell.angle_gamma   90.00
#
_symmetry.space_group_name_H-M   'P 1'
#
loop_
_entity.id
_entity.type
_entity.pdbx_description
1 polymer ?
#
loop_
_entity_poly.entity_id
_entity_poly.type
_entity_poly.pdbx_seq_one_letter_code
_entity_poly.pdbx_strand_id
1 'polypeptide(L)'
;MGKTHRLKATPGSKRLVLLCIVAVAMLLLLTSVISLSTGGLSLPYRKNLIGYFVGSTRSKRQHSSSDKYLYWGNRIDCPGKNCATCAGLGHQESSLRCALEEAMLLNRTFVMPSRMCINPIHNKKGILNRSENETTEESWEVSSCAMESLYDIDLISETIPVILDDSETWHIVLSTSMKLGERGIAHVYGANRHELNDSSSHFANLLLINRTASPLAWFVECKDRSNRSSVMLPYSFLPNMAASSLRNAAEKIKAQLGDYDAIHVRRGDKLKTRKDRFRVERSQFPHLDRDTRPEFIIGRIQKQIPPGRTLFIASNERTPGFFSPLAIRYKVAYSSNFSEILDPIIKNNYQLFMVERLIMMGAKTFFKTFREYETDLTLTDDPKKNKNWEIPVYTMEDGKEVAS
;
A
#
# COMPACT_ATOMS: atom_id res chain seq x y z
N MET A 1 41.58 80.60 0.23
CA MET A 1 41.92 80.12 1.59
C MET A 1 40.64 79.92 2.38
N GLY A 2 40.38 78.68 2.84
CA GLY A 2 39.28 78.31 3.77
C GLY A 2 37.86 78.35 3.17
N LYS A 3 36.92 77.47 3.51
CA LYS A 3 36.77 76.61 4.69
C LYS A 3 35.98 75.34 4.35
N THR A 4 36.46 74.24 4.90
CA THR A 4 35.79 72.95 5.04
C THR A 4 34.54 73.08 5.92
N HIS A 5 33.38 72.69 5.39
CA HIS A 5 32.19 72.42 6.22
C HIS A 5 32.10 70.91 6.49
N ARG A 6 32.49 70.51 7.70
CA ARG A 6 32.17 69.19 8.28
C ARG A 6 30.65 69.11 8.52
N LEU A 7 29.98 68.16 7.88
CA LEU A 7 28.65 67.71 8.30
C LEU A 7 28.79 66.89 9.59
N LYS A 8 28.15 67.38 10.67
CA LYS A 8 28.02 66.68 11.95
C LYS A 8 27.11 65.46 11.78
N ALA A 9 27.61 64.27 12.10
CA ALA A 9 26.78 63.07 12.22
C ALA A 9 25.89 63.17 13.48
N THR A 10 24.58 63.05 13.30
CA THR A 10 23.59 63.05 14.38
C THR A 10 23.65 61.74 15.19
N PRO A 11 23.45 61.76 16.52
CA PRO A 11 23.71 60.60 17.39
C PRO A 11 22.66 59.48 17.29
N GLY A 12 21.57 59.71 16.56
CA GLY A 12 20.45 58.76 16.42
C GLY A 12 20.76 57.55 15.54
N SER A 13 21.65 57.69 14.56
CA SER A 13 22.00 56.61 13.62
C SER A 13 22.78 55.47 14.32
N LYS A 14 23.71 55.81 15.22
CA LYS A 14 24.50 54.78 15.93
C LYS A 14 23.68 53.97 16.92
N ARG A 15 22.70 54.58 17.58
CA ARG A 15 21.78 53.85 18.48
C ARG A 15 20.86 52.92 17.72
N LEU A 16 20.35 53.34 16.56
CA LEU A 16 19.53 52.48 15.70
C LEU A 16 20.33 51.31 15.14
N VAL A 17 21.56 51.56 14.67
CA VAL A 17 22.45 50.49 14.19
C VAL A 17 22.83 49.54 15.33
N LEU A 18 23.12 50.04 16.53
CA LEU A 18 23.39 49.20 17.69
C LEU A 18 22.16 48.37 18.10
N LEU A 19 20.95 48.96 18.07
CA LEU A 19 19.70 48.26 18.31
C LEU A 19 19.44 47.17 17.25
N CYS A 20 19.73 47.43 15.98
CA CYS A 20 19.63 46.43 14.91
C CYS A 20 20.65 45.31 15.10
N ILE A 21 21.90 45.61 15.47
CA ILE A 21 22.93 44.60 15.74
C ILE A 21 22.55 43.76 16.96
N VAL A 22 22.06 44.37 18.04
CA VAL A 22 21.59 43.65 19.23
C VAL A 22 20.35 42.82 18.91
N ALA A 23 19.41 43.32 18.10
CA ALA A 23 18.24 42.57 17.67
C ALA A 23 18.61 41.36 16.81
N VAL A 24 19.56 41.52 15.86
CA VAL A 24 20.06 40.41 15.03
C VAL A 24 20.85 39.41 15.88
N ALA A 25 21.67 39.87 16.84
CA ALA A 25 22.39 39.00 17.76
C ALA A 25 21.43 38.22 18.68
N MET A 26 20.38 38.87 19.18
CA MET A 26 19.32 38.20 19.97
C MET A 26 18.52 37.23 19.11
N LEU A 27 18.24 37.54 17.84
CA LEU A 27 17.58 36.62 16.91
C LEU A 27 18.45 35.39 16.63
N LEU A 28 19.76 35.57 16.43
CA LEU A 28 20.72 34.48 16.23
C LEU A 28 20.87 33.63 17.49
N LEU A 29 20.87 34.26 18.68
CA LEU A 29 20.85 33.55 19.97
C LEU A 29 19.54 32.79 20.19
N LEU A 30 18.38 33.35 19.83
CA LEU A 30 17.10 32.63 19.85
C LEU A 30 17.10 31.45 18.86
N THR A 31 17.64 31.61 17.65
CA THR A 31 17.74 30.49 16.69
C THR A 31 18.70 29.40 17.15
N SER A 32 19.78 29.74 17.86
CA SER A 32 20.71 28.75 18.41
C SER A 32 20.19 28.07 19.68
N VAL A 33 19.40 28.77 20.52
CA VAL A 33 18.69 28.17 21.66
C VAL A 33 17.52 27.29 21.20
N ILE A 34 16.84 27.66 20.11
CA ILE A 34 15.89 26.77 19.43
C ILE A 34 16.64 25.58 18.81
N SER A 35 17.83 25.77 18.22
CA SER A 35 18.64 24.67 17.66
C SER A 35 19.27 23.75 18.71
N LEU A 36 19.45 24.21 19.95
CA LEU A 36 19.90 23.39 21.08
C LEU A 36 18.74 22.71 21.84
N SER A 37 17.51 23.23 21.76
CA SER A 37 16.31 22.59 22.34
C SER A 37 15.43 21.84 21.33
N THR A 38 15.72 21.97 20.03
CA THR A 38 15.14 21.16 18.96
C THR A 38 16.28 20.59 18.11
N GLY A 39 16.68 19.37 18.45
CA GLY A 39 17.68 18.64 17.69
C GLY A 39 17.26 18.49 16.22
N GLY A 40 18.03 19.13 15.34
CA GLY A 40 18.27 18.74 13.94
C GLY A 40 17.05 18.48 13.06
N LEU A 41 16.71 19.46 12.22
CA LEU A 41 15.80 19.33 11.09
C LEU A 41 16.41 18.43 9.99
N SER A 42 16.38 17.11 10.22
CA SER A 42 16.52 16.08 9.19
C SER A 42 15.14 15.53 8.88
N LEU A 43 14.72 15.62 7.60
CA LEU A 43 13.52 15.06 6.97
C LEU A 43 12.75 14.01 7.82
N PRO A 44 11.46 14.21 8.16
CA PRO A 44 10.77 13.44 9.20
C PRO A 44 10.40 11.99 8.82
N TYR A 45 10.79 11.51 7.62
CA TYR A 45 10.37 10.19 7.14
C TYR A 45 11.33 9.05 7.54
N ARG A 46 12.61 9.32 7.85
CA ARG A 46 13.63 8.25 8.00
C ARG A 46 13.87 7.75 9.43
N LYS A 47 13.53 8.52 10.47
CA LYS A 47 13.86 8.16 11.86
C LYS A 47 12.75 7.41 12.63
N ASN A 48 11.51 7.45 12.16
CA ASN A 48 10.39 6.78 12.84
C ASN A 48 10.30 5.28 12.57
N LEU A 49 11.00 4.74 11.55
CA LEU A 49 10.93 3.30 11.25
C LEU A 49 11.82 2.49 12.22
N ILE A 50 13.07 2.92 12.43
CA ILE A 50 14.05 2.14 13.20
C ILE A 50 13.77 2.16 14.71
N GLY A 51 13.26 3.29 15.25
CA GLY A 51 12.87 3.38 16.66
C GLY A 51 11.61 2.58 17.02
N TYR A 52 10.75 2.28 16.04
CA TYR A 52 9.54 1.49 16.23
C TYR A 52 9.82 -0.03 16.24
N PHE A 53 10.95 -0.47 15.67
CA PHE A 53 11.29 -1.90 15.56
C PHE A 53 12.10 -2.47 16.73
N VAL A 54 12.53 -1.66 17.71
CA VAL A 54 13.49 -2.11 18.75
C VAL A 54 12.88 -2.28 20.15
N GLY A 55 11.59 -1.98 20.37
CA GLY A 55 11.04 -2.13 21.72
C GLY A 55 9.53 -2.20 21.76
N SER A 56 8.97 -3.37 21.50
CA SER A 56 7.65 -3.68 22.03
C SER A 56 7.58 -5.14 22.42
N THR A 57 7.80 -5.41 23.71
CA THR A 57 7.21 -6.58 24.38
C THR A 57 5.69 -6.40 24.33
N ARG A 58 5.07 -6.67 23.17
CA ARG A 58 3.64 -6.44 22.94
C ARG A 58 2.84 -7.35 23.85
N SER A 59 2.32 -6.78 24.93
CA SER A 59 1.30 -7.40 25.76
C SER A 59 0.08 -7.69 24.90
N LYS A 60 -0.28 -8.95 24.71
CA LYS A 60 -1.57 -9.33 24.12
C LYS A 60 -2.67 -8.59 24.89
N ARG A 61 -3.51 -7.82 24.18
CA ARG A 61 -4.62 -7.10 24.79
C ARG A 61 -5.51 -8.11 25.52
N GLN A 62 -5.72 -7.92 26.82
CA GLN A 62 -6.67 -8.74 27.57
C GLN A 62 -8.09 -8.31 27.18
N HIS A 63 -8.88 -9.26 26.68
CA HIS A 63 -10.26 -9.03 26.31
C HIS A 63 -11.14 -8.87 27.56
N SER A 64 -11.98 -7.84 27.55
CA SER A 64 -12.90 -7.52 28.65
C SER A 64 -14.29 -8.10 28.38
N SER A 65 -15.08 -8.32 29.44
CA SER A 65 -16.50 -8.66 29.34
C SER A 65 -17.35 -7.58 28.66
N SER A 66 -16.81 -6.36 28.50
CA SER A 66 -17.45 -5.26 27.78
C SER A 66 -17.19 -5.30 26.26
N ASP A 67 -16.28 -6.15 25.79
CA ASP A 67 -15.91 -6.19 24.38
C ASP A 67 -17.06 -6.71 23.53
N LYS A 68 -17.29 -6.03 22.42
CA LYS A 68 -18.32 -6.31 21.44
C LYS A 68 -17.65 -6.64 20.10
N TYR A 69 -18.23 -7.53 19.33
CA TYR A 69 -17.58 -8.14 18.18
C TYR A 69 -18.35 -7.87 16.88
N LEU A 70 -17.60 -7.73 15.79
CA LEU A 70 -18.10 -7.62 14.43
C LEU A 70 -17.49 -8.74 13.59
N TYR A 71 -18.32 -9.57 12.97
CA TYR A 71 -17.89 -10.68 12.13
C TYR A 71 -18.52 -10.56 10.74
N TRP A 72 -17.71 -10.70 9.69
CA TRP A 72 -18.14 -10.57 8.29
C TRP A 72 -18.20 -11.90 7.53
N GLY A 73 -17.80 -13.00 8.17
CA GLY A 73 -17.65 -14.30 7.53
C GLY A 73 -16.19 -14.75 7.46
N ASN A 74 -15.99 -16.03 7.16
CA ASN A 74 -14.68 -16.71 7.18
C ASN A 74 -13.86 -16.51 5.90
N ARG A 75 -14.37 -15.73 4.93
CA ARG A 75 -13.73 -15.49 3.65
C ARG A 75 -13.94 -14.06 3.20
N ILE A 76 -12.84 -13.37 2.94
CA ILE A 76 -12.86 -12.03 2.33
C ILE A 76 -13.48 -12.14 0.93
N ASP A 77 -14.28 -11.15 0.54
CA ASP A 77 -15.04 -11.10 -0.72
C ASP A 77 -16.14 -12.18 -0.86
N CYS A 78 -16.58 -12.78 0.27
CA CYS A 78 -17.72 -13.71 0.33
C CYS A 78 -18.83 -13.23 1.29
N PRO A 79 -20.11 -13.47 0.93
CA PRO A 79 -20.60 -13.75 -0.43
C PRO A 79 -20.25 -12.63 -1.42
N GLY A 80 -20.16 -12.96 -2.71
CA GLY A 80 -19.59 -12.06 -3.71
C GLY A 80 -19.22 -12.74 -5.03
N LYS A 81 -19.02 -11.94 -6.09
CA LYS A 81 -18.60 -12.42 -7.43
C LYS A 81 -17.36 -13.32 -7.40
N ASN A 82 -16.47 -13.09 -6.43
CA ASN A 82 -15.20 -13.80 -6.34
C ASN A 82 -15.18 -14.85 -5.23
N CYS A 83 -16.34 -15.25 -4.69
CA CYS A 83 -16.35 -16.20 -3.57
C CYS A 83 -15.82 -17.60 -3.97
N ALA A 84 -16.05 -18.01 -5.23
CA ALA A 84 -15.55 -19.27 -5.77
C ALA A 84 -14.15 -19.17 -6.41
N THR A 85 -13.75 -18.01 -6.93
CA THR A 85 -12.53 -17.85 -7.76
C THR A 85 -11.42 -17.01 -7.12
N CYS A 86 -11.75 -16.34 -6.01
CA CYS A 86 -10.92 -15.44 -5.23
C CYS A 86 -10.42 -14.21 -6.00
N ALA A 87 -10.50 -13.04 -5.39
CA ALA A 87 -10.02 -11.82 -6.04
C ALA A 87 -8.50 -11.66 -5.90
N GLY A 88 -7.88 -10.76 -6.67
CA GLY A 88 -6.48 -10.39 -6.44
C GLY A 88 -6.29 -9.67 -5.09
N LEU A 89 -5.08 -9.72 -4.52
CA LEU A 89 -4.77 -9.18 -3.19
C LEU A 89 -5.26 -7.74 -2.98
N GLY A 90 -5.02 -6.82 -3.92
CA GLY A 90 -5.47 -5.43 -3.77
C GLY A 90 -7.00 -5.24 -3.69
N HIS A 91 -7.77 -6.19 -4.23
CA HIS A 91 -9.23 -6.22 -4.07
C HIS A 91 -9.62 -6.73 -2.68
N GLN A 92 -8.99 -7.82 -2.24
CA GLN A 92 -9.19 -8.38 -0.89
C GLN A 92 -8.76 -7.37 0.19
N GLU A 93 -7.65 -6.63 0.01
CA GLU A 93 -7.24 -5.51 0.86
C GLU A 93 -8.32 -4.42 0.94
N SER A 94 -9.01 -4.12 -0.17
CA SER A 94 -10.09 -3.13 -0.16
C SER A 94 -11.29 -3.59 0.66
N SER A 95 -11.60 -4.88 0.63
CA SER A 95 -12.67 -5.49 1.44
C SER A 95 -12.29 -5.59 2.91
N LEU A 96 -11.08 -6.05 3.21
CA LEU A 96 -10.57 -6.14 4.56
C LEU A 96 -10.53 -4.76 5.24
N ARG A 97 -10.05 -3.73 4.52
CA ARG A 97 -10.07 -2.36 5.05
C ARG A 97 -11.48 -1.86 5.34
N CYS A 98 -12.45 -2.17 4.47
CA CYS A 98 -13.86 -1.83 4.71
C CYS A 98 -14.38 -2.45 6.02
N ALA A 99 -14.15 -3.74 6.24
CA ALA A 99 -14.56 -4.40 7.48
C ALA A 99 -13.87 -3.81 8.73
N LEU A 100 -12.57 -3.47 8.63
CA LEU A 100 -11.83 -2.80 9.69
C LEU A 100 -12.37 -1.40 10.00
N GLU A 101 -12.67 -0.60 8.97
CA GLU A 101 -13.26 0.74 9.14
C GLU A 101 -14.64 0.67 9.80
N GLU A 102 -15.45 -0.34 9.46
CA GLU A 102 -16.73 -0.54 10.12
C GLU A 102 -16.57 -0.96 11.59
N ALA A 103 -15.66 -1.89 11.88
CA ALA A 103 -15.36 -2.27 13.27
C ALA A 103 -14.90 -1.05 14.10
N MET A 104 -14.08 -0.19 13.49
CA MET A 104 -13.63 1.06 14.09
C MET A 104 -14.79 2.04 14.32
N LEU A 105 -15.69 2.20 13.35
CA LEU A 105 -16.86 3.06 13.49
C LEU A 105 -17.81 2.57 14.60
N LEU A 106 -18.04 1.27 14.69
CA LEU A 106 -18.94 0.65 15.66
C LEU A 106 -18.29 0.43 17.05
N ASN A 107 -17.01 0.78 17.20
CA ASN A 107 -16.20 0.50 18.39
C ASN A 107 -16.26 -0.98 18.82
N ARG A 108 -16.02 -1.88 17.87
CA ARG A 108 -16.07 -3.34 18.05
C ARG A 108 -14.73 -3.97 17.69
N THR A 109 -14.43 -5.09 18.34
CA THR A 109 -13.35 -5.99 17.94
C THR A 109 -13.74 -6.68 16.63
N PHE A 110 -12.90 -6.56 15.62
CA PHE A 110 -13.11 -7.24 14.35
C PHE A 110 -12.67 -8.71 14.45
N VAL A 111 -13.57 -9.62 14.09
CA VAL A 111 -13.26 -11.04 13.94
C VAL A 111 -12.81 -11.25 12.48
N MET A 112 -11.49 -11.27 12.30
CA MET A 112 -10.83 -11.36 11.00
C MET A 112 -10.70 -12.82 10.56
N PRO A 113 -10.88 -13.13 9.27
CA PRO A 113 -10.57 -14.46 8.75
C PRO A 113 -9.12 -14.86 9.02
N SER A 114 -8.91 -16.03 9.59
CA SER A 114 -7.60 -16.67 9.79
C SER A 114 -6.89 -17.00 8.48
N ARG A 115 -7.62 -17.02 7.36
CA ARG A 115 -7.08 -17.37 6.03
C ARG A 115 -7.45 -16.34 4.97
N MET A 116 -6.48 -16.07 4.09
CA MET A 116 -6.64 -15.27 2.89
C MET A 116 -6.70 -16.21 1.67
N CYS A 117 -7.67 -16.02 0.79
CA CYS A 117 -7.73 -16.82 -0.43
C CYS A 117 -6.70 -16.34 -1.47
N ILE A 118 -6.08 -17.27 -2.18
CA ILE A 118 -5.08 -16.99 -3.21
C ILE A 118 -5.71 -17.21 -4.58
N ASN A 119 -5.81 -16.15 -5.39
CA ASN A 119 -6.26 -16.28 -6.77
C ASN A 119 -5.25 -17.09 -7.61
N PRO A 120 -5.65 -18.21 -8.25
CA PRO A 120 -4.75 -19.08 -9.01
C PRO A 120 -4.02 -18.40 -10.18
N ILE A 121 -4.67 -17.41 -10.83
CA ILE A 121 -4.05 -16.63 -11.92
C ILE A 121 -2.80 -15.90 -11.42
N HIS A 122 -2.82 -15.49 -10.15
CA HIS A 122 -1.71 -14.81 -9.51
C HIS A 122 -0.75 -15.76 -8.83
N ASN A 123 -0.99 -17.07 -8.77
CA ASN A 123 -0.17 -18.05 -8.05
C ASN A 123 0.52 -19.08 -8.95
N LYS A 124 0.53 -18.87 -10.27
CA LYS A 124 1.43 -19.62 -11.15
C LYS A 124 2.85 -19.21 -10.78
N LYS A 125 3.55 -20.04 -9.99
CA LYS A 125 4.96 -19.85 -9.63
C LYS A 125 5.75 -19.59 -10.90
N GLY A 126 6.12 -18.34 -11.12
CA GLY A 126 7.20 -17.96 -12.01
C GLY A 126 8.13 -17.16 -11.14
N ILE A 127 9.38 -17.63 -11.00
CA ILE A 127 10.58 -16.97 -10.44
C ILE A 127 11.31 -17.80 -9.34
N LEU A 128 10.69 -18.77 -8.67
CA LEU A 128 11.43 -19.72 -7.82
C LEU A 128 11.65 -21.05 -8.56
N ASN A 129 12.88 -21.24 -9.04
CA ASN A 129 13.48 -22.46 -9.62
C ASN A 129 12.51 -23.55 -10.08
N ARG A 130 12.22 -23.57 -11.38
CA ARG A 130 11.63 -24.74 -12.03
C ARG A 130 12.75 -25.74 -12.29
N SER A 131 12.97 -26.69 -11.39
CA SER A 131 13.62 -27.95 -11.77
C SER A 131 12.72 -28.65 -12.78
N GLU A 132 13.25 -29.07 -13.92
CA GLU A 132 12.49 -29.55 -15.08
C GLU A 132 11.71 -30.86 -14.88
N ASN A 133 11.67 -31.41 -13.66
CA ASN A 133 11.19 -32.78 -13.41
C ASN A 133 10.00 -32.93 -12.44
N GLU A 134 9.23 -31.88 -12.14
CA GLU A 134 7.98 -32.06 -11.37
C GLU A 134 6.76 -32.14 -12.29
N THR A 135 6.23 -33.36 -12.38
CA THR A 135 4.98 -33.73 -13.02
C THR A 135 3.81 -32.90 -12.46
N THR A 136 2.95 -32.46 -13.38
CA THR A 136 1.75 -31.67 -13.12
C THR A 136 0.71 -32.44 -12.32
N GLU A 137 0.80 -32.36 -11.00
CA GLU A 137 -0.38 -32.39 -10.16
C GLU A 137 -0.50 -31.01 -9.50
N GLU A 138 -1.49 -30.23 -9.95
CA GLU A 138 -1.94 -29.02 -9.26
C GLU A 138 -2.47 -29.46 -7.88
N SER A 139 -1.57 -29.57 -6.91
CA SER A 139 -1.95 -29.84 -5.53
C SER A 139 -2.94 -28.76 -5.08
N TRP A 140 -4.13 -29.22 -4.69
CA TRP A 140 -5.25 -28.43 -4.17
C TRP A 140 -4.91 -27.63 -2.90
N GLU A 141 -3.67 -27.69 -2.42
CA GLU A 141 -3.19 -27.10 -1.16
C GLU A 141 -2.71 -25.64 -1.23
N VAL A 142 -2.67 -24.97 -2.39
CA VAL A 142 -2.26 -23.54 -2.46
C VAL A 142 -3.37 -22.59 -2.91
N SER A 143 -4.62 -22.87 -2.50
CA SER A 143 -5.79 -21.99 -2.72
C SER A 143 -5.96 -20.92 -1.63
N SER A 144 -5.22 -21.01 -0.52
CA SER A 144 -5.26 -20.02 0.57
C SER A 144 -3.96 -20.02 1.38
N CYS A 145 -3.70 -18.95 2.12
CA CYS A 145 -2.62 -18.85 3.10
C CYS A 145 -3.13 -18.31 4.43
N ALA A 146 -2.38 -18.53 5.52
CA ALA A 146 -2.69 -17.94 6.81
C ALA A 146 -2.64 -16.41 6.73
N MET A 147 -3.59 -15.72 7.35
CA MET A 147 -3.63 -14.25 7.40
C MET A 147 -2.34 -13.69 8.00
N GLU A 148 -1.84 -14.34 9.06
CA GLU A 148 -0.60 -13.99 9.75
C GLU A 148 0.66 -14.15 8.89
N SER A 149 0.59 -14.95 7.81
CA SER A 149 1.69 -15.08 6.85
C SER A 149 1.81 -13.86 5.92
N LEU A 150 0.76 -13.03 5.86
CA LEU A 150 0.69 -11.80 5.06
C LEU A 150 0.75 -10.56 5.94
N TYR A 151 0.01 -10.53 7.06
CA TYR A 151 -0.16 -9.36 7.91
C TYR A 151 0.23 -9.63 9.36
N ASP A 152 0.72 -8.59 10.02
CA ASP A 152 1.00 -8.57 11.45
C ASP A 152 -0.27 -8.14 12.21
N ILE A 153 -0.97 -9.12 12.78
CA ILE A 153 -2.27 -8.93 13.44
C ILE A 153 -2.16 -8.05 14.67
N ASP A 154 -1.05 -8.17 15.42
CA ASP A 154 -0.79 -7.33 16.59
C ASP A 154 -0.59 -5.87 16.16
N LEU A 155 0.13 -5.64 15.07
CA LEU A 155 0.33 -4.29 14.51
C LEU A 155 -0.98 -3.68 13.99
N ILE A 156 -1.86 -4.46 13.37
CA ILE A 156 -3.22 -4.00 13.02
C ILE A 156 -4.00 -3.65 14.31
N SER A 157 -3.87 -4.49 15.35
CA SER A 157 -4.57 -4.37 16.63
C SER A 157 -4.22 -3.13 17.45
N GLU A 158 -3.12 -2.46 17.12
CA GLU A 158 -2.79 -1.14 17.69
C GLU A 158 -3.76 -0.04 17.22
N THR A 159 -4.40 -0.22 16.06
CA THR A 159 -5.36 0.75 15.52
C THR A 159 -6.80 0.27 15.68
N ILE A 160 -7.10 -0.98 15.34
CA ILE A 160 -8.43 -1.58 15.44
C ILE A 160 -8.27 -2.93 16.13
N PRO A 161 -8.90 -3.20 17.29
CA PRO A 161 -8.80 -4.51 17.91
C PRO A 161 -9.26 -5.62 16.97
N VAL A 162 -8.40 -6.61 16.77
CA VAL A 162 -8.65 -7.76 15.90
C VAL A 162 -8.41 -9.05 16.67
N ILE A 163 -9.27 -10.04 16.43
CA ILE A 163 -9.00 -11.46 16.72
C ILE A 163 -9.19 -12.28 15.44
N LEU A 164 -8.56 -13.44 15.35
CA LEU A 164 -8.79 -14.37 14.25
C LEU A 164 -9.99 -15.28 14.53
N ASP A 165 -10.67 -15.71 13.46
CA ASP A 165 -11.83 -16.60 13.50
C ASP A 165 -11.50 -18.08 13.82
N ASP A 166 -10.25 -18.39 14.10
CA ASP A 166 -9.76 -19.66 14.64
C ASP A 166 -9.20 -19.54 16.08
N SER A 167 -9.34 -18.37 16.70
CA SER A 167 -8.86 -18.13 18.06
C SER A 167 -9.78 -18.73 19.14
N GLU A 168 -9.21 -19.11 20.28
CA GLU A 168 -9.96 -19.54 21.47
C GLU A 168 -10.96 -18.46 21.92
N THR A 169 -10.57 -17.19 21.85
CA THR A 169 -11.46 -16.06 22.15
C THR A 169 -12.69 -16.07 21.26
N TRP A 170 -12.54 -16.30 19.96
CA TRP A 170 -13.68 -16.39 19.05
C TRP A 170 -14.62 -17.54 19.40
N HIS A 171 -14.08 -18.72 19.75
CA HIS A 171 -14.90 -19.85 20.19
C HIS A 171 -15.73 -19.53 21.45
N ILE A 172 -15.14 -18.83 22.42
CA ILE A 172 -15.84 -18.37 23.63
C ILE A 172 -16.94 -17.36 23.26
N VAL A 173 -16.63 -16.37 22.43
CA VAL A 173 -17.60 -15.35 21.98
C VAL A 173 -18.77 -15.98 21.26
N LEU A 174 -18.51 -16.87 20.31
CA LEU A 174 -19.54 -17.54 19.52
C LEU A 174 -20.45 -18.39 20.41
N SER A 175 -19.87 -19.23 21.28
CA SER A 175 -20.65 -20.06 22.21
C SER A 175 -21.48 -19.22 23.19
N THR A 176 -20.95 -18.09 23.66
CA THR A 176 -21.67 -17.15 24.54
C THR A 176 -22.81 -16.48 23.80
N SER A 177 -22.57 -16.01 22.56
CA SER A 177 -23.61 -15.37 21.75
C SER A 177 -24.77 -16.32 21.43
N MET A 178 -24.48 -17.61 21.19
CA MET A 178 -25.50 -18.64 20.96
C MET A 178 -26.34 -18.89 22.21
N LYS A 179 -25.71 -18.94 23.40
CA LYS A 179 -26.42 -19.07 24.68
C LYS A 179 -27.34 -17.89 24.98
N LEU A 180 -26.97 -16.69 24.56
CA LEU A 180 -27.74 -15.46 24.75
C LEU A 180 -28.86 -15.25 23.71
N GLY A 181 -28.90 -16.07 22.65
CA GLY A 181 -29.93 -15.98 21.60
C GLY A 181 -30.00 -14.60 20.94
N GLU A 182 -31.22 -14.08 20.74
CA GLU A 182 -31.46 -12.76 20.12
C GLU A 182 -30.84 -11.58 20.89
N ARG A 183 -30.48 -11.79 22.17
CA ARG A 183 -29.79 -10.77 22.99
C ARG A 183 -28.26 -10.81 22.82
N GLY A 184 -27.73 -11.88 22.24
CA GLY A 184 -26.29 -12.11 22.06
C GLY A 184 -25.81 -11.87 20.64
N ILE A 185 -26.63 -12.18 19.64
CA ILE A 185 -26.25 -12.11 18.23
C ILE A 185 -27.38 -11.49 17.39
N ALA A 186 -26.99 -10.63 16.43
CA ALA A 186 -27.85 -10.28 15.31
C ALA A 186 -27.19 -10.67 13.99
N HIS A 187 -27.99 -11.25 13.11
CA HIS A 187 -27.64 -11.47 11.71
C HIS A 187 -28.11 -10.27 10.90
N VAL A 188 -27.17 -9.48 10.39
CA VAL A 188 -27.47 -8.21 9.73
C VAL A 188 -27.25 -8.33 8.23
N TYR A 189 -28.29 -8.04 7.46
CA TYR A 189 -28.27 -8.02 6.00
C TYR A 189 -28.83 -6.69 5.49
N GLY A 190 -28.12 -6.04 4.56
CA GLY A 190 -28.59 -4.82 3.88
C GLY A 190 -28.62 -3.53 4.72
N ALA A 191 -28.26 -3.59 6.01
CA ALA A 191 -28.14 -2.39 6.85
C ALA A 191 -26.83 -1.65 6.58
N ASN A 192 -26.90 -0.32 6.53
CA ASN A 192 -25.71 0.50 6.34
C ASN A 192 -24.99 0.77 7.69
N ARG A 193 -23.71 1.17 7.61
CA ARG A 193 -22.87 1.36 8.81
C ARG A 193 -23.38 2.42 9.80
N HIS A 194 -24.18 3.39 9.34
CA HIS A 194 -24.76 4.44 10.20
C HIS A 194 -25.97 3.91 10.98
N GLU A 195 -26.81 3.07 10.36
CA GLU A 195 -27.91 2.38 11.04
C GLU A 195 -27.40 1.47 12.16
N LEU A 196 -26.25 0.82 11.93
CA LEU A 196 -25.59 -0.01 12.94
C LEU A 196 -24.95 0.80 14.08
N ASN A 197 -24.52 2.03 13.79
CA ASN A 197 -23.88 2.91 14.76
C ASN A 197 -24.88 3.74 15.58
N ASP A 198 -26.16 3.72 15.21
CA ASP A 198 -27.19 4.41 15.97
C ASP A 198 -27.27 3.83 17.39
N SER A 199 -27.01 4.68 18.38
CA SER A 199 -27.02 4.31 19.80
C SER A 199 -28.41 3.90 20.30
N SER A 200 -29.47 4.29 19.58
CA SER A 200 -30.85 3.87 19.82
C SER A 200 -31.20 2.53 19.16
N SER A 201 -30.33 1.99 18.30
CA SER A 201 -30.54 0.70 17.66
C SER A 201 -30.38 -0.46 18.65
N HIS A 202 -31.12 -1.54 18.41
CA HIS A 202 -30.97 -2.79 19.16
C HIS A 202 -29.57 -3.42 18.99
N PHE A 203 -28.81 -3.02 17.96
CA PHE A 203 -27.46 -3.51 17.69
C PHE A 203 -26.42 -3.00 18.68
N ALA A 204 -26.63 -1.82 19.27
CA ALA A 204 -25.63 -1.15 20.10
C ALA A 204 -25.14 -2.04 21.25
N ASN A 205 -26.03 -2.85 21.85
CA ASN A 205 -25.73 -3.67 23.04
C ASN A 205 -25.48 -5.15 22.76
N LEU A 206 -25.55 -5.59 21.51
CA LEU A 206 -25.31 -7.00 21.17
C LEU A 206 -23.84 -7.34 21.31
N LEU A 207 -23.56 -8.53 21.87
CA LEU A 207 -22.22 -9.08 21.95
C LEU A 207 -21.63 -9.26 20.55
N LEU A 208 -22.39 -9.83 19.62
CA LEU A 208 -21.94 -10.14 18.26
C LEU A 208 -22.88 -9.54 17.21
N ILE A 209 -22.32 -8.73 16.31
CA ILE A 209 -22.95 -8.42 15.04
C ILE A 209 -22.36 -9.36 14.00
N ASN A 210 -23.17 -10.28 13.52
CA ASN A 210 -22.85 -11.13 12.38
C ASN A 210 -23.33 -10.43 11.12
N ARG A 211 -22.41 -9.71 10.45
CA ARG A 211 -22.65 -9.14 9.13
C ARG A 211 -22.70 -10.30 8.15
N THR A 212 -23.90 -10.65 7.73
CA THR A 212 -24.04 -11.43 6.52
C THR A 212 -23.59 -10.51 5.40
N ALA A 213 -22.44 -10.82 4.80
CA ALA A 213 -22.01 -10.01 3.68
C ALA A 213 -23.14 -10.03 2.63
N SER A 214 -23.39 -8.87 2.06
CA SER A 214 -24.24 -8.74 0.89
C SER A 214 -23.82 -9.74 -0.18
N PRO A 215 -24.70 -10.16 -1.12
CA PRO A 215 -24.25 -10.93 -2.29
C PRO A 215 -23.17 -10.19 -3.09
N LEU A 216 -22.95 -8.91 -2.78
CA LEU A 216 -21.85 -8.06 -3.21
C LEU A 216 -20.70 -8.14 -2.19
N ALA A 217 -19.46 -8.29 -2.67
CA ALA A 217 -18.26 -8.37 -1.83
C ALA A 217 -18.17 -7.20 -0.81
N TRP A 218 -17.53 -7.43 0.35
CA TRP A 218 -17.58 -6.55 1.53
C TRP A 218 -17.37 -5.07 1.22
N PHE A 219 -16.37 -4.77 0.38
CA PHE A 219 -16.04 -3.40 -0.01
C PHE A 219 -17.20 -2.62 -0.67
N VAL A 220 -18.22 -3.30 -1.18
CA VAL A 220 -19.38 -2.65 -1.80
C VAL A 220 -20.26 -1.98 -0.76
N GLU A 221 -20.35 -2.56 0.44
CA GLU A 221 -21.16 -2.04 1.56
C GLU A 221 -20.54 -0.77 2.19
N CYS A 222 -19.21 -0.68 2.24
CA CYS A 222 -18.55 0.54 2.75
C CYS A 222 -18.33 1.63 1.70
N LYS A 223 -18.60 1.37 0.42
CA LYS A 223 -18.29 2.33 -0.65
C LYS A 223 -19.51 3.18 -1.01
N ASP A 224 -19.56 4.37 -0.45
CA ASP A 224 -19.90 5.51 -1.30
C ASP A 224 -18.69 5.76 -2.23
N ARG A 225 -18.70 5.14 -3.42
CA ARG A 225 -17.58 5.19 -4.38
C ARG A 225 -17.21 6.62 -4.80
N SER A 226 -18.13 7.56 -4.58
CA SER A 226 -18.02 8.98 -4.93
C SER A 226 -17.36 9.80 -3.82
N ASN A 227 -17.51 9.41 -2.56
CA ASN A 227 -17.11 10.25 -1.44
C ASN A 227 -15.87 9.73 -0.71
N ARG A 228 -14.68 10.16 -1.17
CA ARG A 228 -13.40 9.82 -0.53
C ARG A 228 -13.25 10.31 0.92
N SER A 229 -14.04 11.29 1.35
CA SER A 229 -14.02 11.77 2.75
C SER A 229 -14.59 10.77 3.76
N SER A 230 -15.29 9.73 3.26
CA SER A 230 -15.88 8.66 4.08
C SER A 230 -14.90 7.54 4.46
N VAL A 231 -13.67 7.58 3.93
CA VAL A 231 -12.59 6.61 4.15
C VAL A 231 -11.87 6.95 5.45
N MET A 232 -11.90 6.04 6.42
CA MET A 232 -11.27 6.28 7.73
C MET A 232 -9.82 5.77 7.78
N LEU A 233 -9.50 4.69 7.08
CA LEU A 233 -8.15 4.14 7.02
C LEU A 233 -7.47 4.48 5.69
N PRO A 234 -6.22 4.96 5.68
CA PRO A 234 -5.54 5.27 4.44
C PRO A 234 -5.33 3.99 3.61
N TYR A 235 -5.27 4.13 2.28
CA TYR A 235 -4.98 2.99 1.39
C TYR A 235 -3.61 2.34 1.66
N SER A 236 -2.70 3.05 2.33
CA SER A 236 -1.40 2.56 2.80
C SER A 236 -1.45 1.80 4.13
N PHE A 237 -2.59 1.72 4.82
CA PHE A 237 -2.74 1.03 6.11
C PHE A 237 -2.32 -0.44 6.04
N LEU A 238 -3.11 -1.31 5.41
CA LEU A 238 -2.79 -2.74 5.26
C LEU A 238 -1.39 -3.02 4.66
N PRO A 239 -0.92 -2.26 3.64
CA PRO A 239 0.44 -2.39 3.13
C PRO A 239 1.54 -2.20 4.17
N ASN A 240 1.34 -1.26 5.11
CA ASN A 240 2.26 -1.01 6.21
C ASN A 240 2.14 -2.06 7.33
N MET A 241 1.08 -2.86 7.33
CA MET A 241 0.83 -3.92 8.32
C MET A 241 1.30 -5.30 7.85
N ALA A 242 2.18 -5.38 6.86
CA ALA A 242 2.74 -6.64 6.37
C ALA A 242 3.41 -7.44 7.50
N ALA A 243 3.38 -8.77 7.46
CA ALA A 243 3.97 -9.65 8.48
C ALA A 243 5.44 -9.32 8.77
N SER A 244 5.87 -9.53 10.02
CA SER A 244 7.22 -9.17 10.49
C SER A 244 8.34 -9.78 9.67
N SER A 245 8.19 -11.04 9.24
CA SER A 245 9.14 -11.74 8.36
C SER A 245 9.30 -11.04 7.00
N LEU A 246 8.19 -10.58 6.41
CA LEU A 246 8.19 -9.86 5.12
C LEU A 246 8.84 -8.48 5.26
N ARG A 247 8.54 -7.76 6.35
CA ARG A 247 9.19 -6.47 6.66
C ARG A 247 10.69 -6.63 6.86
N ASN A 248 11.10 -7.61 7.65
CA ASN A 248 12.52 -7.87 7.93
C ASN A 248 13.30 -8.23 6.64
N ALA A 249 12.70 -9.03 5.75
CA ALA A 249 13.30 -9.31 4.45
C ALA A 249 13.40 -8.07 3.56
N ALA A 250 12.34 -7.26 3.50
CA ALA A 250 12.38 -6.00 2.76
C ALA A 250 13.47 -5.06 3.30
N GLU A 251 13.64 -4.92 4.63
CA GLU A 251 14.73 -4.11 5.20
C GLU A 251 16.12 -4.63 4.82
N LYS A 252 16.35 -5.95 4.86
CA LYS A 252 17.62 -6.54 4.43
C LYS A 252 17.91 -6.25 2.95
N ILE A 253 16.91 -6.39 2.08
CA ILE A 253 17.05 -6.11 0.65
C ILE A 253 17.32 -4.63 0.41
N LYS A 254 16.59 -3.74 1.09
CA LYS A 254 16.84 -2.29 1.02
C LYS A 254 18.24 -1.91 1.46
N ALA A 255 18.76 -2.55 2.51
CA ALA A 255 20.13 -2.34 2.96
C ALA A 255 21.16 -2.78 1.89
N GLN A 256 20.92 -3.89 1.19
CA GLN A 256 21.77 -4.34 0.09
C GLN A 256 21.66 -3.44 -1.17
N LEU A 257 20.47 -2.90 -1.44
CA LEU A 257 20.24 -1.95 -2.55
C LEU A 257 20.90 -0.58 -2.32
N GLY A 258 21.00 -0.13 -1.07
CA GLY A 258 21.59 1.16 -0.69
C GLY A 258 20.68 2.35 -1.04
N ASP A 259 21.20 3.34 -1.77
CA ASP A 259 20.39 4.42 -2.37
C ASP A 259 19.91 3.98 -3.77
N TYR A 260 18.60 3.81 -3.94
CA TYR A 260 17.99 3.27 -5.14
C TYR A 260 16.67 3.95 -5.48
N ASP A 261 16.26 3.80 -6.73
CA ASP A 261 14.95 4.14 -7.23
C ASP A 261 14.23 2.87 -7.69
N ALA A 262 12.92 2.96 -7.88
CA ALA A 262 12.12 1.80 -8.24
C ALA A 262 11.13 2.08 -9.37
N ILE A 263 10.82 1.04 -10.13
CA ILE A 263 9.71 1.03 -11.06
C ILE A 263 8.84 -0.22 -10.83
N HIS A 264 7.53 -0.04 -10.95
CA HIS A 264 6.57 -1.13 -11.03
C HIS A 264 6.03 -1.22 -12.46
N VAL A 265 6.17 -2.38 -13.10
CA VAL A 265 5.77 -2.62 -14.48
C VAL A 265 4.71 -3.74 -14.55
N ARG A 266 3.46 -3.37 -14.81
CA ARG A 266 2.34 -4.30 -14.97
C ARG A 266 1.98 -4.47 -16.43
N ARG A 267 2.50 -5.52 -17.05
CA ARG A 267 2.25 -5.90 -18.45
C ARG A 267 1.33 -7.11 -18.57
N GLY A 268 1.67 -8.23 -17.94
CA GLY A 268 1.07 -9.56 -18.15
C GLY A 268 -0.44 -9.59 -18.42
N ASP A 269 -1.28 -9.39 -17.40
CA ASP A 269 -2.74 -9.42 -17.55
C ASP A 269 -3.35 -8.20 -18.28
N LYS A 270 -2.55 -7.15 -18.49
CA LYS A 270 -2.97 -5.84 -19.01
C LYS A 270 -2.75 -5.69 -20.50
N LEU A 271 -1.81 -6.41 -21.10
CA LEU A 271 -1.58 -6.44 -22.55
C LEU A 271 -2.57 -7.31 -23.33
N LYS A 272 -3.79 -7.51 -22.79
CA LYS A 272 -4.82 -8.31 -23.47
C LYS A 272 -5.37 -7.53 -24.64
N THR A 273 -5.34 -8.15 -25.82
CA THR A 273 -5.97 -7.62 -27.02
C THR A 273 -7.17 -8.44 -27.44
N ARG A 274 -8.06 -7.84 -28.23
CA ARG A 274 -9.17 -8.53 -28.91
C ARG A 274 -9.36 -7.97 -30.31
N LYS A 275 -9.89 -8.77 -31.22
CA LYS A 275 -10.30 -8.29 -32.55
C LYS A 275 -11.74 -7.76 -32.51
N ASP A 276 -11.98 -6.62 -33.14
CA ASP A 276 -13.34 -6.11 -33.35
C ASP A 276 -14.02 -6.77 -34.56
N ARG A 277 -15.25 -6.34 -34.87
CA ARG A 277 -16.04 -6.85 -36.01
C ARG A 277 -15.35 -6.68 -37.38
N PHE A 278 -14.36 -5.79 -37.47
CA PHE A 278 -13.57 -5.52 -38.67
C PHE A 278 -12.21 -6.21 -38.63
N ARG A 279 -11.99 -7.13 -37.67
CA ARG A 279 -10.73 -7.85 -37.43
C ARG A 279 -9.56 -6.95 -37.01
N VAL A 280 -9.82 -5.70 -36.62
CA VAL A 280 -8.80 -4.78 -36.12
C VAL A 280 -8.51 -5.10 -34.66
N GLU A 281 -7.22 -5.17 -34.31
CA GLU A 281 -6.78 -5.41 -32.94
C GLU A 281 -7.10 -4.19 -32.06
N ARG A 282 -7.61 -4.47 -30.85
CA ARG A 282 -7.95 -3.47 -29.84
C ARG A 282 -7.33 -3.83 -28.50
N SER A 283 -6.90 -2.81 -27.75
CA SER A 283 -6.42 -2.90 -26.37
C SER A 283 -7.24 -1.98 -25.46
N GLN A 284 -7.37 -2.35 -24.17
CA GLN A 284 -7.90 -1.43 -23.16
C GLN A 284 -6.89 -0.37 -22.72
N PHE A 285 -5.61 -0.62 -23.00
CA PHE A 285 -4.49 0.24 -22.67
C PHE A 285 -3.68 0.43 -23.96
N PRO A 286 -4.08 1.39 -24.82
CA PRO A 286 -3.51 1.52 -26.15
C PRO A 286 -2.01 1.85 -26.15
N HIS A 287 -1.50 2.53 -25.12
CA HIS A 287 -0.09 2.94 -25.05
C HIS A 287 0.78 2.05 -24.17
N LEU A 288 0.16 1.21 -23.32
CA LEU A 288 0.86 0.43 -22.30
C LEU A 288 2.03 -0.40 -22.83
N ASP A 289 1.88 -1.10 -23.96
CA ASP A 289 2.97 -1.93 -24.49
C ASP A 289 4.18 -1.07 -24.85
N ARG A 290 3.95 0.00 -25.62
CA ARG A 290 4.97 0.97 -26.01
C ARG A 290 5.64 1.60 -24.80
N ASP A 291 4.85 2.20 -23.92
CA ASP A 291 5.33 3.01 -22.79
C ASP A 291 6.15 2.20 -21.78
N THR A 292 5.94 0.88 -21.72
CA THR A 292 6.66 -0.01 -20.79
C THR A 292 7.76 -0.83 -21.46
N ARG A 293 8.15 -0.51 -22.70
CA ARG A 293 9.38 -1.02 -23.30
C ARG A 293 10.61 -0.27 -22.76
N PRO A 294 11.79 -0.92 -22.67
CA PRO A 294 12.98 -0.33 -22.06
C PRO A 294 13.36 1.05 -22.59
N GLU A 295 13.32 1.27 -23.89
CA GLU A 295 13.66 2.53 -24.56
C GLU A 295 12.72 3.68 -24.18
N PHE A 296 11.42 3.40 -24.03
CA PHE A 296 10.43 4.38 -23.59
C PHE A 296 10.51 4.62 -22.07
N ILE A 297 10.77 3.57 -21.29
CA ILE A 297 11.02 3.67 -19.84
C ILE A 297 12.20 4.61 -19.60
N ILE A 298 13.33 4.43 -20.31
CA ILE A 298 14.50 5.32 -20.20
C ILE A 298 14.07 6.77 -20.46
N GLY A 299 13.37 7.01 -21.57
CA GLY A 299 12.89 8.34 -21.95
C GLY A 299 12.01 9.00 -20.88
N ARG A 300 11.12 8.20 -20.26
CA ARG A 300 10.18 8.66 -19.22
C ARG A 300 10.88 8.95 -17.89
N ILE A 301 11.73 8.06 -17.40
CA ILE A 301 12.26 8.13 -16.03
C ILE A 301 13.53 8.98 -15.91
N GLN A 302 14.29 9.18 -16.99
CA GLN A 302 15.60 9.86 -16.95
C GLN A 302 15.54 11.31 -16.45
N LYS A 303 14.36 11.95 -16.51
CA LYS A 303 14.17 13.32 -16.00
C LYS A 303 14.24 13.38 -14.47
N GLN A 304 13.85 12.30 -13.79
CA GLN A 304 13.81 12.22 -12.33
C GLN A 304 14.90 11.29 -11.77
N ILE A 305 15.31 10.28 -12.54
CA ILE A 305 16.32 9.29 -12.14
C ILE A 305 17.55 9.46 -13.04
N PRO A 306 18.63 10.09 -12.53
CA PRO A 306 19.88 10.21 -13.26
C PRO A 306 20.49 8.85 -13.67
N PRO A 307 21.23 8.79 -14.79
CA PRO A 307 22.00 7.61 -15.17
C PRO A 307 23.01 7.18 -14.07
N GLY A 308 23.32 5.88 -14.03
CA GLY A 308 24.25 5.26 -13.09
C GLY A 308 23.62 4.84 -11.75
N ARG A 309 22.37 5.24 -11.48
CA ARG A 309 21.64 4.90 -10.26
C ARG A 309 21.16 3.44 -10.25
N THR A 310 20.97 2.91 -9.06
CA THR A 310 20.36 1.58 -8.84
C THR A 310 18.86 1.66 -9.08
N LEU A 311 18.35 0.78 -9.94
CA LEU A 311 16.94 0.73 -10.32
C LEU A 311 16.36 -0.65 -9.98
N PHE A 312 15.55 -0.70 -8.93
CA PHE A 312 14.79 -1.90 -8.57
C PHE A 312 13.55 -2.04 -9.47
N ILE A 313 13.35 -3.21 -10.07
CA ILE A 313 12.26 -3.47 -11.01
C ILE A 313 11.35 -4.56 -10.44
N ALA A 314 10.13 -4.20 -10.08
CA ALA A 314 9.06 -5.15 -9.79
C ALA A 314 8.14 -5.27 -11.01
N SER A 315 7.98 -6.48 -11.55
CA SER A 315 7.24 -6.68 -12.80
C SER A 315 6.56 -8.05 -12.88
N ASN A 316 5.44 -8.10 -13.60
CA ASN A 316 4.81 -9.35 -14.00
C ASN A 316 5.06 -9.72 -15.48
N GLU A 317 6.04 -9.08 -16.11
CA GLU A 317 6.56 -9.47 -17.43
C GLU A 317 7.20 -10.86 -17.35
N ARG A 318 6.92 -11.70 -18.35
CA ARG A 318 7.33 -13.09 -18.39
C ARG A 318 8.52 -13.35 -19.29
N THR A 319 8.78 -12.47 -20.26
CA THR A 319 9.92 -12.61 -21.17
C THR A 319 11.24 -12.43 -20.40
N PRO A 320 12.10 -13.46 -20.30
CA PRO A 320 13.39 -13.34 -19.63
C PRO A 320 14.24 -12.24 -20.27
N GLY A 321 14.92 -11.45 -19.44
CA GLY A 321 15.80 -10.39 -19.94
C GLY A 321 15.08 -9.22 -20.64
N PHE A 322 13.74 -9.12 -20.58
CA PHE A 322 12.98 -8.05 -21.23
C PHE A 322 13.49 -6.64 -20.84
N PHE A 323 13.87 -6.45 -19.57
CA PHE A 323 14.38 -5.17 -19.06
C PHE A 323 15.92 -5.05 -19.12
N SER A 324 16.63 -6.02 -19.69
CA SER A 324 18.09 -5.96 -19.82
C SER A 324 18.62 -4.71 -20.53
N PRO A 325 17.93 -4.09 -21.53
CA PRO A 325 18.43 -2.87 -22.15
C PRO A 325 18.49 -1.66 -21.20
N LEU A 326 17.76 -1.68 -20.07
CA LEU A 326 17.88 -0.64 -19.04
C LEU A 326 19.28 -0.61 -18.39
N ALA A 327 20.02 -1.72 -18.46
CA ALA A 327 21.38 -1.84 -17.91
C ALA A 327 22.40 -0.91 -18.59
N ILE A 328 22.08 -0.40 -19.79
CA ILE A 328 22.91 0.59 -20.49
C ILE A 328 23.02 1.90 -19.69
N ARG A 329 21.98 2.23 -18.89
CA ARG A 329 21.93 3.48 -18.12
C ARG A 329 21.80 3.30 -16.62
N TYR A 330 21.34 2.15 -16.13
CA TYR A 330 21.04 1.93 -14.71
C TYR A 330 21.62 0.62 -14.19
N LYS A 331 21.93 0.56 -12.90
CA LYS A 331 22.25 -0.70 -12.22
C LYS A 331 20.95 -1.41 -11.86
N VAL A 332 20.48 -2.30 -12.75
CA VAL A 332 19.19 -2.97 -12.58
C VAL A 332 19.24 -4.07 -11.51
N ALA A 333 18.22 -4.09 -10.65
CA ALA A 333 18.04 -5.11 -9.61
C ALA A 333 16.60 -5.65 -9.63
N TYR A 334 16.45 -6.92 -9.32
CA TYR A 334 15.19 -7.66 -9.29
C TYR A 334 15.07 -8.45 -7.99
N SER A 335 13.86 -8.87 -7.64
CA SER A 335 13.63 -9.77 -6.49
C SER A 335 14.45 -11.06 -6.58
N SER A 336 14.67 -11.59 -7.78
CA SER A 336 15.48 -12.80 -8.00
C SER A 336 16.96 -12.63 -7.64
N ASN A 337 17.48 -11.40 -7.53
CA ASN A 337 18.84 -11.16 -7.04
C ASN A 337 18.99 -11.39 -5.53
N PHE A 338 17.88 -11.60 -4.81
CA PHE A 338 17.83 -11.72 -3.35
C PHE A 338 17.20 -13.05 -2.89
N SER A 339 17.33 -14.11 -3.68
CA SER A 339 16.76 -15.44 -3.38
C SER A 339 17.18 -15.98 -2.02
N GLU A 340 18.43 -15.77 -1.59
CA GLU A 340 18.90 -16.19 -0.24
C GLU A 340 18.08 -15.58 0.90
N ILE A 341 17.50 -14.39 0.70
CA ILE A 341 16.63 -13.72 1.68
C ILE A 341 15.17 -14.15 1.50
N LEU A 342 14.73 -14.34 0.25
CA LEU A 342 13.32 -14.54 -0.10
C LEU A 342 12.89 -16.01 -0.02
N ASP A 343 13.69 -16.94 -0.54
CA ASP A 343 13.34 -18.36 -0.64
C ASP A 343 12.91 -18.98 0.70
N PRO A 344 13.54 -18.66 1.86
CA PRO A 344 13.11 -19.21 3.14
C PRO A 344 11.73 -18.74 3.64
N ILE A 345 11.21 -17.61 3.13
CA ILE A 345 10.00 -16.96 3.66
C ILE A 345 8.85 -16.87 2.66
N ILE A 346 9.13 -16.86 1.35
CA ILE A 346 8.13 -16.70 0.30
C ILE A 346 7.57 -18.08 -0.07
N LYS A 347 6.33 -18.33 0.32
CA LYS A 347 5.59 -19.56 0.02
C LYS A 347 4.59 -19.39 -1.12
N ASN A 348 4.20 -18.15 -1.41
CA ASN A 348 3.25 -17.82 -2.48
C ASN A 348 3.49 -16.41 -3.04
N ASN A 349 2.86 -16.12 -4.19
CA ASN A 349 3.05 -14.85 -4.88
C ASN A 349 2.45 -13.62 -4.15
N TYR A 350 1.53 -13.80 -3.20
CA TYR A 350 1.05 -12.67 -2.40
C TYR A 350 2.14 -12.18 -1.45
N GLN A 351 2.86 -13.09 -0.82
CA GLN A 351 4.01 -12.74 0.02
C GLN A 351 5.11 -12.04 -0.79
N LEU A 352 5.42 -12.56 -2.00
CA LEU A 352 6.40 -11.92 -2.88
C LEU A 352 5.96 -10.49 -3.23
N PHE A 353 4.70 -10.33 -3.66
CA PHE A 353 4.14 -9.03 -3.98
C PHE A 353 4.17 -8.05 -2.79
N MET A 354 3.93 -8.53 -1.57
CA MET A 354 4.02 -7.70 -0.37
C MET A 354 5.45 -7.26 -0.08
N VAL A 355 6.45 -8.13 -0.22
CA VAL A 355 7.86 -7.76 -0.04
C VAL A 355 8.31 -6.77 -1.11
N GLU A 356 7.97 -7.00 -2.38
CA GLU A 356 8.26 -6.07 -3.47
C GLU A 356 7.65 -4.69 -3.21
N ARG A 357 6.41 -4.64 -2.70
CA ARG A 357 5.76 -3.39 -2.32
C ARG A 357 6.53 -2.65 -1.24
N LEU A 358 6.99 -3.35 -0.19
CA LEU A 358 7.79 -2.76 0.88
C LEU A 358 9.16 -2.25 0.39
N ILE A 359 9.80 -2.97 -0.54
CA ILE A 359 11.03 -2.53 -1.20
C ILE A 359 10.75 -1.26 -2.00
N MET A 360 9.71 -1.22 -2.83
CA MET A 360 9.39 -0.03 -3.63
C MET A 360 9.05 1.19 -2.76
N MET A 361 8.39 0.98 -1.60
CA MET A 361 8.08 2.05 -0.65
C MET A 361 9.32 2.67 0.03
N GLY A 362 10.46 1.99 0.00
CA GLY A 362 11.74 2.52 0.48
C GLY A 362 12.55 3.29 -0.56
N ALA A 363 12.12 3.27 -1.82
CA ALA A 363 12.84 3.90 -2.92
C ALA A 363 12.83 5.44 -2.82
N LYS A 364 13.89 6.09 -3.31
CA LYS A 364 13.97 7.55 -3.37
C LYS A 364 12.94 8.13 -4.34
N THR A 365 12.89 7.57 -5.55
CA THR A 365 11.89 7.87 -6.58
C THR A 365 11.21 6.58 -6.99
N PHE A 366 9.88 6.61 -7.13
CA PHE A 366 9.10 5.43 -7.48
C PHE A 366 8.12 5.74 -8.62
N PHE A 367 8.26 5.02 -9.75
CA PHE A 367 7.30 5.06 -10.85
C PHE A 367 6.36 3.87 -10.81
N LYS A 368 5.06 4.14 -10.88
CA LYS A 368 4.03 3.13 -11.06
C LYS A 368 3.76 2.92 -12.54
N THR A 369 3.18 1.78 -12.90
CA THR A 369 2.70 1.56 -14.27
C THR A 369 1.61 2.57 -14.61
N PHE A 370 0.56 2.62 -13.77
CA PHE A 370 -0.62 3.46 -13.95
C PHE A 370 -0.74 4.47 -12.83
N ARG A 371 -1.40 5.60 -13.11
CA ARG A 371 -1.77 6.60 -12.11
C ARG A 371 -2.82 6.07 -11.14
N GLU A 372 -2.60 6.23 -9.84
CA GLU A 372 -3.60 6.00 -8.79
C GLU A 372 -3.96 7.31 -8.07
N TYR A 373 -2.96 8.14 -7.82
CA TYR A 373 -3.06 9.47 -7.20
C TYR A 373 -2.44 10.54 -8.11
N GLU A 374 -2.82 11.79 -7.89
CA GLU A 374 -2.35 12.93 -8.71
C GLU A 374 -0.83 13.10 -8.64
N THR A 375 -0.24 12.81 -7.48
CA THR A 375 1.21 12.91 -7.24
C THR A 375 2.01 11.71 -7.74
N ASP A 376 1.37 10.68 -8.28
CA ASP A 376 2.09 9.49 -8.76
C ASP A 376 2.93 9.81 -10.00
N LEU A 377 4.18 9.35 -10.00
CA LEU A 377 5.00 9.24 -11.20
C LEU A 377 4.59 7.97 -11.95
N THR A 378 4.36 8.06 -13.25
CA THR A 378 3.80 6.95 -14.06
C THR A 378 4.61 6.64 -15.30
N LEU A 379 4.60 5.37 -15.70
CA LEU A 379 5.25 4.91 -16.93
C LEU A 379 4.35 5.15 -18.15
N THR A 380 3.04 4.92 -18.01
CA THR A 380 2.04 5.20 -19.04
C THR A 380 1.04 6.26 -18.59
N ASP A 381 0.45 6.96 -19.56
CA ASP A 381 -0.64 7.90 -19.37
C ASP A 381 -2.02 7.23 -19.48
N ASP A 382 -2.07 5.94 -19.83
CA ASP A 382 -3.31 5.17 -19.87
C ASP A 382 -3.97 5.11 -18.47
N PRO A 383 -5.30 5.29 -18.37
CA PRO A 383 -5.99 5.23 -17.09
C PRO A 383 -6.02 3.79 -16.55
N LYS A 384 -5.72 3.61 -15.26
CA LYS A 384 -5.70 2.28 -14.60
C LYS A 384 -7.00 1.46 -14.80
N LYS A 385 -8.13 2.16 -14.90
CA LYS A 385 -9.46 1.57 -15.15
C LYS A 385 -9.99 2.12 -16.47
N ASN A 386 -9.82 1.37 -17.55
CA ASN A 386 -10.44 1.65 -18.84
C ASN A 386 -11.45 0.55 -19.19
N LYS A 387 -12.57 0.94 -19.79
CA LYS A 387 -13.55 0.01 -20.39
C LYS A 387 -13.57 0.10 -21.92
N ASN A 388 -13.00 1.16 -22.48
CA ASN A 388 -12.93 1.38 -23.91
C ASN A 388 -11.85 0.48 -24.51
N TRP A 389 -12.05 0.10 -25.77
CA TRP A 389 -11.15 -0.77 -26.51
C TRP A 389 -10.70 0.00 -27.75
N GLU A 390 -9.43 0.38 -27.76
CA GLU A 390 -8.85 1.36 -28.67
C GLU A 390 -7.75 0.70 -29.51
N ILE A 391 -7.35 1.33 -30.62
CA ILE A 391 -6.24 0.81 -31.45
C ILE A 391 -4.93 0.95 -30.64
N PRO A 392 -4.14 -0.12 -30.50
CA PRO A 392 -2.82 -0.02 -29.87
C PRO A 392 -1.89 0.94 -30.62
N VAL A 393 -1.11 1.70 -29.86
CA VAL A 393 -0.14 2.67 -30.36
C VAL A 393 1.27 2.16 -30.03
N TYR A 394 2.07 1.92 -31.06
CA TYR A 394 3.42 1.36 -30.91
C TYR A 394 4.55 2.37 -31.19
N THR A 395 4.24 3.50 -31.79
CA THR A 395 5.21 4.54 -32.15
C THR A 395 5.13 5.74 -31.21
N MET A 396 6.21 6.53 -31.13
CA MET A 396 6.12 7.91 -30.64
C MET A 396 5.22 8.66 -31.63
N GLU A 397 4.21 9.39 -31.15
CA GLU A 397 3.63 10.45 -31.98
C GLU A 397 4.68 11.55 -32.02
N ASP A 398 5.27 11.81 -33.19
CA ASP A 398 6.14 12.95 -33.40
C ASP A 398 5.33 14.24 -33.15
N GLY A 399 5.65 14.93 -32.06
CA GLY A 399 5.27 16.33 -31.84
C GLY A 399 3.77 16.64 -31.76
N LYS A 400 3.20 16.52 -30.56
CA LYS A 400 2.35 17.62 -30.08
C LYS A 400 3.23 18.54 -29.24
N GLU A 401 3.84 19.50 -29.92
CA GLU A 401 4.23 20.75 -29.28
C GLU A 401 3.06 21.24 -28.42
N VAL A 402 3.37 21.52 -27.17
CA VAL A 402 2.48 22.19 -26.23
C VAL A 402 2.20 23.58 -26.81
N ALA A 403 1.13 23.69 -27.58
CA ALA A 403 0.50 24.96 -27.90
C ALA A 403 -0.75 25.08 -27.02
N SER A 404 -0.55 25.62 -25.82
CA SER A 404 -1.43 26.57 -25.08
C SER A 404 -1.08 26.55 -23.58
#